data_AF-A0A527TM46-F1
#
_entry.id   AF-A0A527TM46-F1
#
_cell.length_a   1.000
_cell.length_b   1.000
_cell.length_c   1.000
_cell.angle_alpha   90.00
_cell.angle_beta   90.00
_cell.angle_gamma   90.00
#
_symmetry.space_group_name_H-M   'P 1'
#
loop_
_entity.id
_entity.type
_entity.pdbx_description
1 polymer ?
#
loop_
_entity_poly.entity_id
_entity_poly.type
_entity_poly.pdbx_seq_one_letter_code
_entity_poly.pdbx_strand_id
1 'polypeptide(L)'
;VAVIRVGGATEVEVREKKDRIDDAMNATRAAVAEGILPGGGVALLRAGRALKKLKGGNEDQQVGIAIVRKAITWPARQIAINAGL
;
A
#
# COMPACT_ATOMS: atom_id res chain seq x y z
N VAL A 1 21.45 1.71 -19.81
CA VAL A 1 20.88 0.61 -18.98
C VAL A 1 21.93 0.23 -17.96
N ALA A 2 21.64 0.40 -16.66
CA ALA A 2 22.52 -0.06 -15.59
C ALA A 2 22.15 -1.50 -15.19
N VAL A 3 23.14 -2.36 -14.98
CA VAL A 3 22.94 -3.78 -14.65
C VAL A 3 23.42 -4.02 -13.21
N ILE A 4 22.54 -4.56 -12.37
CA ILE A 4 22.87 -4.96 -11.00
C ILE A 4 23.12 -6.47 -11.01
N ARG A 5 24.30 -6.89 -10.54
CA ARG A 5 24.65 -8.31 -10.38
C ARG A 5 24.56 -8.69 -8.92
N VAL A 6 23.80 -9.74 -8.62
CA VAL A 6 23.56 -10.23 -7.26
C VAL A 6 24.33 -11.53 -7.04
N GLY A 7 25.06 -11.64 -5.93
CA GLY A 7 25.85 -12.81 -5.55
C GLY A 7 25.50 -13.35 -4.16
N GLY A 8 25.95 -14.57 -3.86
CA GLY A 8 25.64 -15.30 -2.63
C GLY A 8 26.51 -16.55 -2.49
N ALA A 9 26.50 -17.17 -1.30
CA ALA A 9 27.33 -18.34 -1.02
C ALA A 9 26.71 -19.64 -1.57
N THR A 10 25.39 -19.68 -1.69
CA THR A 10 24.63 -20.80 -2.25
C THR A 10 23.65 -20.32 -3.31
N GLU A 11 23.22 -21.22 -4.20
CA GLU A 11 22.24 -20.89 -5.25
C GLU A 11 20.91 -20.39 -4.67
N VAL A 12 20.47 -20.98 -3.55
CA VAL A 12 19.24 -20.58 -2.85
C VAL A 12 19.34 -19.15 -2.33
N GLU A 13 20.48 -18.77 -1.73
CA GLU A 13 20.71 -17.40 -1.27
C GLU A 13 20.75 -16.39 -2.42
N VAL A 14 21.41 -16.75 -3.53
CA VAL A 14 21.47 -15.87 -4.72
C VAL A 14 20.06 -15.59 -5.21
N ARG A 15 19.20 -16.61 -5.26
CA ARG A 15 17.82 -16.48 -5.72
C ARG A 15 17.00 -15.59 -4.78
N GLU A 16 17.05 -15.84 -3.48
CA GLU A 16 16.32 -15.02 -2.48
C GLU A 16 16.77 -13.56 -2.50
N LYS A 17 18.08 -13.30 -2.54
CA LYS A 17 18.63 -11.94 -2.61
C LYS A 17 18.25 -11.25 -3.90
N LYS A 18 18.21 -11.98 -5.01
CA LYS A 18 17.80 -11.43 -6.30
C LYS A 18 16.34 -10.98 -6.24
N ASP A 19 15.44 -11.84 -5.76
CA ASP A 19 14.02 -11.51 -5.63
C ASP A 19 13.82 -10.28 -4.73
N ARG A 20 14.53 -10.22 -3.59
CA ARG A 20 14.50 -9.07 -2.67
C ARG A 20 15.02 -7.77 -3.31
N ILE A 21 16.05 -7.84 -4.15
CA ILE A 21 16.61 -6.67 -4.84
C ILE A 21 15.66 -6.19 -5.94
N ASP A 22 15.02 -7.11 -6.67
CA ASP A 22 14.03 -6.77 -7.68
C ASP A 22 12.83 -6.06 -7.04
N ASP A 23 12.33 -6.56 -5.90
CA ASP A 23 11.28 -5.91 -5.11
C ASP A 23 11.70 -4.51 -4.62
N ALA A 24 12.92 -4.39 -4.07
CA ALA A 24 13.44 -3.11 -3.58
C ALA A 24 13.61 -2.08 -4.71
N MET A 25 14.10 -2.51 -5.88
CA MET A 25 14.27 -1.63 -7.04
C MET A 25 12.90 -1.14 -7.55
N ASN A 26 11.90 -2.01 -7.61
CA ASN A 26 10.56 -1.62 -8.04
C ASN A 26 9.88 -0.68 -7.02
N ALA A 27 9.99 -0.98 -5.72
CA ALA A 27 9.43 -0.15 -4.66
C ALA A 27 10.06 1.26 -4.62
N THR A 28 11.39 1.35 -4.75
CA THR A 28 12.09 2.64 -4.76
C THR A 28 11.78 3.46 -6.01
N ARG A 29 11.65 2.83 -7.18
CA ARG A 29 11.21 3.53 -8.41
C ARG A 29 9.81 4.12 -8.25
N ALA A 30 8.86 3.37 -7.70
CA ALA A 30 7.51 3.87 -7.44
C ALA A 30 7.51 5.03 -6.44
N ALA A 31 8.27 4.89 -5.34
CA ALA A 31 8.42 5.92 -4.32
C ALA A 31 9.03 7.23 -4.88
N VAL A 32 9.98 7.15 -5.82
CA VAL A 32 10.57 8.33 -6.47
C VAL A 32 9.58 9.00 -7.42
N ALA A 33 8.70 8.24 -8.08
CA ALA A 33 7.76 8.78 -9.07
C ALA A 33 6.58 9.53 -8.43
N GLU A 34 5.95 8.96 -7.39
CA GLU A 34 4.71 9.48 -6.79
C GLU A 34 4.88 9.99 -5.35
N GLY A 35 6.07 9.81 -4.77
CA GLY A 35 6.35 10.09 -3.37
C GLY A 35 6.00 8.92 -2.45
N ILE A 36 6.07 9.17 -1.14
CA ILE A 36 5.83 8.17 -0.10
C ILE A 36 4.74 8.60 0.87
N LEU A 37 4.01 7.61 1.40
CA LEU A 37 3.00 7.81 2.43
C LEU A 37 3.23 6.82 3.60
N PRO A 38 2.69 7.10 4.80
CA PRO A 38 2.72 6.15 5.91
C PRO A 38 2.04 4.82 5.56
N GLY A 39 2.74 3.71 5.76
CA GLY A 39 2.27 2.35 5.44
C GLY A 39 1.21 1.79 6.39
N GLY A 40 1.03 0.46 6.36
CA GLY A 40 0.12 -0.26 7.27
C GLY A 40 -1.36 0.11 7.13
N GLY A 41 -1.77 0.64 5.99
CA GLY A 41 -3.13 1.14 5.77
C GLY A 41 -3.44 2.49 6.45
N VAL A 42 -2.48 3.10 7.15
CA VAL A 42 -2.67 4.39 7.85
C VAL A 42 -2.94 5.53 6.87
N ALA A 43 -2.28 5.53 5.72
CA ALA A 43 -2.55 6.50 4.65
C ALA A 43 -4.04 6.52 4.25
N LEU A 44 -4.66 5.35 4.08
CA LEU A 44 -6.07 5.22 3.72
C LEU A 44 -6.99 5.77 4.84
N LEU A 45 -6.69 5.47 6.10
CA LEU A 45 -7.43 6.00 7.24
C LEU A 45 -7.36 7.53 7.32
N ARG A 46 -6.19 8.11 7.04
CA ARG A 46 -6.00 9.57 7.01
C ARG A 46 -6.74 10.19 5.82
N ALA A 47 -6.66 9.59 4.64
CA ALA A 47 -7.36 10.04 3.44
C ALA A 47 -8.89 10.05 3.64
N GLY A 48 -9.43 9.09 4.40
CA GLY A 48 -10.86 9.04 4.75
C GLY A 48 -11.42 10.29 5.45
N ARG A 49 -10.56 11.14 6.05
CA ARG A 49 -11.00 12.42 6.62
C ARG A 49 -11.50 13.39 5.55
N ALA A 50 -10.97 13.33 4.33
CA ALA A 50 -11.42 14.16 3.21
C ALA A 50 -12.86 13.81 2.80
N LEU A 51 -13.23 12.53 2.85
CA LEU A 51 -14.58 12.06 2.51
C LEU A 51 -15.67 12.60 3.45
N LYS A 52 -15.34 13.04 4.67
CA LYS A 52 -16.31 13.66 5.58
C LYS A 52 -16.85 14.99 5.06
N LYS A 53 -16.07 15.69 4.23
CA LYS A 53 -16.44 16.98 3.65
C LYS A 53 -17.16 16.84 2.30
N LEU A 54 -17.16 15.64 1.73
CA LEU A 54 -17.77 15.35 0.44
C LEU A 54 -19.27 15.12 0.60
N LYS A 55 -20.08 15.79 -0.21
CA LYS A 55 -21.53 15.59 -0.30
C LYS A 55 -21.87 15.11 -1.70
N GLY A 56 -22.67 14.04 -1.79
CA GLY A 56 -23.23 13.57 -3.06
C GLY A 56 -24.28 14.55 -3.58
N GLY A 57 -24.46 14.57 -4.90
CA GLY A 57 -25.54 15.32 -5.55
C GLY A 57 -26.92 14.66 -5.42
N ASN A 58 -26.96 13.38 -5.03
CA ASN A 58 -28.17 12.61 -4.74
C ASN A 58 -27.90 11.57 -3.63
N GLU A 59 -28.96 10.88 -3.21
CA GLU A 59 -28.87 9.88 -2.13
C GLU A 59 -27.98 8.68 -2.51
N ASP A 60 -28.05 8.19 -3.74
CA ASP A 60 -27.23 7.06 -4.21
C ASP A 60 -25.73 7.36 -4.15
N GLN A 61 -25.33 8.56 -4.54
CA GLN A 61 -23.94 9.02 -4.42
C GLN A 61 -23.54 9.15 -2.94
N GLN A 62 -24.45 9.58 -2.07
CA GLN A 62 -24.17 9.66 -0.64
C GLN A 62 -23.96 8.26 -0.03
N VAL A 63 -24.73 7.26 -0.46
CA VAL A 63 -24.51 5.85 -0.11
C VAL A 63 -23.16 5.37 -0.66
N GLY A 64 -22.83 5.69 -1.91
CA GLY A 64 -21.53 5.36 -2.51
C GLY A 64 -20.34 5.91 -1.71
N ILE A 65 -20.41 7.17 -1.28
CA ILE A 65 -19.40 7.80 -0.41
C ILE A 65 -19.29 7.05 0.91
N ALA A 66 -20.42 6.64 1.50
CA ALA A 66 -20.42 5.87 2.74
C ALA A 66 -19.79 4.47 2.58
N ILE A 67 -20.02 3.80 1.46
CA ILE A 67 -19.41 2.50 1.12
C ILE A 67 -17.89 2.66 1.03
N VAL A 68 -17.39 3.63 0.26
CA VAL A 68 -15.95 3.88 0.13
C VAL A 68 -15.34 4.22 1.49
N ARG A 69 -16.00 5.06 2.29
CA ARG A 69 -15.55 5.41 3.64
C ARG A 69 -15.42 4.18 4.55
N LYS A 70 -16.30 3.18 4.41
CA LYS A 70 -16.18 1.91 5.14
C LYS A 70 -15.05 1.05 4.56
N ALA A 71 -14.98 0.91 3.24
CA ALA A 71 -14.00 0.10 2.52
C ALA A 71 -12.55 0.46 2.89
N ILE A 72 -12.20 1.75 2.87
CA ILE A 72 -10.83 2.22 3.16
C ILE A 72 -10.32 1.90 4.57
N THR A 73 -11.21 1.56 5.51
CA THR A 73 -10.82 1.18 6.89
C THR A 73 -10.47 -0.29 7.05
N TRP A 74 -10.91 -1.14 6.10
CA TRP A 74 -10.72 -2.59 6.18
C TRP A 74 -9.26 -3.04 6.11
N PRO A 75 -8.37 -2.46 5.27
CA PRO A 75 -6.98 -2.93 5.19
C PRO A 75 -6.25 -2.85 6.53
N ALA A 76 -6.36 -1.72 7.24
CA ALA A 76 -5.73 -1.57 8.55
C ALA A 76 -6.35 -2.50 9.61
N ARG A 77 -7.67 -2.72 9.55
CA ARG A 77 -8.36 -3.69 10.42
C ARG A 77 -7.90 -5.11 10.16
N GLN A 78 -7.77 -5.51 8.91
CA GLN A 78 -7.33 -6.86 8.56
C GLN A 78 -5.91 -7.13 9.05
N ILE A 79 -5.02 -6.13 8.94
CA ILE A 79 -3.68 -6.22 9.50
C ILE A 79 -3.72 -6.42 11.02
N ALA A 80 -4.58 -5.67 11.73
CA ALA A 80 -4.73 -5.82 13.18
C ALA A 80 -5.31 -7.19 13.59
N ILE A 81 -6.36 -7.65 12.89
CA ILE A 81 -6.98 -8.97 13.12
C ILE A 81 -5.96 -10.09 12.90
N ASN A 82 -5.18 -10.02 11.80
CA ASN A 82 -4.13 -10.99 11.52
C ASN A 82 -3.00 -10.97 12.57
N ALA A 83 -2.82 -9.86 13.28
CA ALA A 83 -1.89 -9.72 14.40
C ALA A 83 -2.47 -10.15 15.76
N GLY A 84 -3.73 -10.59 15.81
CA GLY A 84 -4.39 -11.08 17.03
C GLY A 84 -5.01 -10.01 17.94
N LEU A 85 -5.28 -8.81 17.39
CA LEU A 85 -6.00 -7.71 18.07
C LEU A 85 -7.48 -7.66 17.66
#